data_AF-A0A1C6ATS7-F1
#
_entry.id   AF-A0A1C6ATS7-F1
#
_cell.length_a   1.000
_cell.length_b   1.000
_cell.length_c   1.000
_cell.angle_alpha   90.00
_cell.angle_beta   90.00
_cell.angle_gamma   90.00
#
_symmetry.space_group_name_H-M   'P 1'
#
loop_
_entity.id
_entity.type
_entity.pdbx_description
1 polymer ?
#
loop_
_entity_poly.entity_id
_entity_poly.type
_entity_poly.pdbx_seq_one_letter_code
_entity_poly.pdbx_strand_id
1 'polypeptide(L)' 'MSVLTKPLNMAFRVSEDKSEEFLADKRDAKMLIKKFERLKHAELKAGKSMSHQDVVSLSRKIEELKKEL' A
#
# COMPACT_ATOMS: atom_id res chain seq x y z
N MET A 1 -7.17 -10.47 -47.50
CA MET A 1 -6.02 -10.79 -46.62
C MET A 1 -6.10 -9.89 -45.39
N SER A 2 -6.73 -10.37 -44.30
CA SER A 2 -6.81 -9.62 -43.05
C SER A 2 -5.53 -9.88 -42.25
N VAL A 3 -4.69 -8.85 -42.09
CA VAL A 3 -3.49 -8.93 -41.25
C VAL A 3 -3.94 -8.65 -39.83
N LEU A 4 -4.16 -9.71 -39.04
CA LEU A 4 -4.38 -9.61 -37.60
C LEU A 4 -3.06 -9.17 -36.94
N THR A 5 -2.81 -7.86 -36.91
CA THR A 5 -1.77 -7.30 -36.07
C THR A 5 -2.21 -7.46 -34.62
N LYS A 6 -1.59 -8.40 -33.90
CA LYS A 6 -1.74 -8.51 -32.44
C LYS A 6 -1.57 -7.12 -31.83
N PRO A 7 -2.45 -6.65 -30.94
CA PRO A 7 -2.22 -5.41 -30.24
C PRO A 7 -0.90 -5.58 -29.47
N LEU A 8 0.11 -4.77 -29.80
CA LEU A 8 1.28 -4.64 -28.94
C LEU A 8 0.75 -4.26 -27.56
N ASN A 9 1.02 -5.11 -26.57
CA ASN A 9 0.79 -4.81 -25.17
C ASN A 9 1.50 -3.48 -24.86
N MET A 10 0.76 -2.37 -24.92
CA MET A 10 1.24 -1.03 -24.55
C MET A 10 1.36 -0.89 -23.03
N ALA A 11 1.03 -1.93 -22.28
CA ALA A 11 1.24 -2.01 -20.85
C ALA A 11 2.74 -2.25 -20.60
N PHE A 12 3.42 -1.21 -20.13
CA PHE A 12 4.74 -1.25 -19.47
C PHE A 12 5.97 -1.48 -20.36
N ARG A 13 6.32 -0.45 -21.15
CA ARG A 13 7.74 -0.15 -21.38
C ARG A 13 8.14 1.03 -20.50
N VAL A 14 8.29 0.76 -19.21
CA VAL A 14 8.94 1.71 -18.29
C VAL A 14 10.44 1.46 -18.45
N SER A 15 11.22 2.49 -18.79
CA SER A 15 12.69 2.37 -18.86
C SER A 15 13.23 1.92 -17.48
N GLU A 16 14.34 1.18 -17.45
CA GLU A 16 14.92 0.69 -16.19
C GLU A 16 15.11 1.84 -15.18
N ASP A 17 15.59 3.01 -15.63
CA ASP A 17 15.73 4.22 -14.82
C ASP A 17 14.40 4.71 -14.20
N LYS A 18 13.31 4.67 -14.97
CA LYS A 18 11.98 5.07 -14.49
C LYS A 18 11.35 4.00 -13.60
N SER A 19 11.76 2.74 -13.76
CA SER A 19 11.30 1.66 -12.90
C SER A 19 11.90 1.79 -11.51
N GLU A 20 13.17 2.19 -11.41
CA GLU A 20 13.80 2.51 -10.13
C GLU A 20 13.18 3.74 -9.49
N GLU A 21 12.91 4.82 -10.21
CA GLU A 21 12.19 5.99 -9.68
C GLU A 21 10.76 5.66 -9.21
N PHE A 22 10.04 4.82 -9.96
CA PHE A 22 8.67 4.39 -9.62
C PHE A 22 8.63 3.39 -8.44
N LEU A 23 9.68 2.58 -8.27
CA LEU A 23 9.86 1.69 -7.12
C LEU A 23 10.48 2.43 -5.91
N ALA A 24 11.22 3.51 -6.14
CA ALA A 24 11.78 4.42 -5.15
C ALA A 24 10.78 5.48 -4.67
N ASP A 25 9.58 5.50 -5.25
CA ASP A 25 8.39 6.14 -4.69
C ASP A 25 8.02 5.39 -3.40
N LYS A 26 8.88 5.58 -2.38
CA LYS A 26 8.76 5.05 -1.04
C LYS A 26 7.35 5.39 -0.60
N ARG A 27 6.52 4.35 -0.44
CA ARG A 27 5.14 4.49 0.01
C ARG A 27 5.12 5.53 1.12
N ASP A 28 4.50 6.67 0.86
CA ASP A 28 4.54 7.81 1.76
C ASP A 28 4.13 7.34 3.16
N ALA A 29 5.12 7.21 4.06
CA ALA A 29 4.93 6.50 5.32
C ALA A 29 3.87 7.20 6.18
N LYS A 30 3.73 8.53 6.01
CA LYS A 30 2.64 9.32 6.60
C LYS A 30 1.27 8.89 6.07
N MET A 31 1.15 8.63 4.78
CA MET A 31 -0.10 8.14 4.16
C MET A 31 -0.42 6.72 4.61
N LEU A 32 0.57 5.85 4.76
CA LEU A 32 0.37 4.49 5.30
C LEU A 32 -0.12 4.54 6.74
N ILE A 33 0.52 5.33 7.61
CA ILE A 33 0.09 5.52 9.02
C ILE A 33 -1.37 5.95 9.08
N LYS A 34 -1.78 6.96 8.30
CA LYS A 34 -3.18 7.42 8.25
C LYS A 34 -4.16 6.32 7.83
N LYS A 35 -3.78 5.46 6.88
CA LYS A 35 -4.62 4.32 6.45
C LYS A 35 -4.76 3.30 7.57
N PHE A 36 -3.67 2.96 8.26
CA PHE A 36 -3.72 2.02 9.39
C PHE A 36 -4.50 2.57 10.58
N GLU A 37 -4.40 3.86 10.90
CA GLU A 37 -5.21 4.49 11.95
C GLU A 37 -6.71 4.46 11.62
N ARG A 38 -7.09 4.69 10.36
CA ARG A 38 -8.47 4.55 9.90
C ARG A 38 -8.98 3.11 10.02
N LEU A 39 -8.17 2.12 9.63
CA LEU A 39 -8.50 0.70 9.79
C LEU A 39 -8.68 0.35 11.27
N LYS A 40 -7.75 0.77 12.14
CA LYS A 40 -7.87 0.57 13.59
C LYS A 40 -9.18 1.15 14.15
N HIS A 41 -9.55 2.36 13.73
CA HIS A 41 -10.82 2.96 14.13
C HIS A 41 -12.05 2.21 13.60
N ALA A 42 -11.99 1.68 12.38
CA ALA A 42 -13.07 0.87 11.82
C ALA A 42 -13.26 -0.44 12.60
N GLU A 43 -12.17 -1.12 12.97
CA GLU A 43 -12.22 -2.34 13.78
C GLU A 43 -12.82 -2.09 15.17
N LEU A 44 -12.46 -0.97 15.81
CA LEU A 44 -13.04 -0.58 17.09
C LEU A 44 -14.54 -0.26 16.96
N LYS A 45 -14.96 0.41 15.88
CA LYS A 45 -16.38 0.68 15.59
C LYS A 45 -17.16 -0.59 15.27
N ALA A 46 -16.52 -1.62 14.73
CA ALA A 46 -17.12 -2.93 14.51
C ALA A 46 -17.33 -3.72 15.82
N GLY A 47 -16.95 -3.17 16.97
CA GLY A 47 -17.15 -3.77 18.29
C GLY A 47 -15.98 -4.63 18.77
N LYS A 48 -14.85 -4.65 18.04
CA LYS A 48 -13.64 -5.33 18.51
C LYS A 48 -13.03 -4.55 19.67
N SER A 49 -12.55 -5.27 20.69
CA SER A 49 -11.86 -4.67 21.83
C SER A 49 -10.45 -4.20 21.45
N MET A 50 -9.89 -3.31 22.28
CA MET A 50 -8.48 -2.92 22.16
C MET A 50 -7.50 -4.10 22.28
N SER A 51 -7.90 -5.18 22.94
CA SER A 51 -7.14 -6.43 23.08
C SER A 51 -7.29 -7.38 21.90
N HIS A 52 -8.19 -7.09 20.95
CA HIS A 52 -8.39 -7.95 19.79
C HIS A 52 -7.12 -8.00 18.94
N GLN A 53 -6.74 -9.21 18.50
CA GLN A 53 -5.50 -9.45 17.78
C GLN A 53 -5.31 -8.53 16.57
N ASP A 54 -6.38 -8.29 15.79
CA ASP A 54 -6.36 -7.36 14.67
C ASP A 54 -5.99 -5.93 15.09
N VAL A 55 -6.61 -5.40 16.16
CA VAL A 55 -6.36 -4.04 16.66
C VAL A 55 -4.92 -3.90 17.19
N VAL A 56 -4.42 -4.94 17.85
CA VAL A 56 -3.04 -5.02 18.34
C VAL A 56 -2.07 -5.05 17.16
N SER A 57 -2.34 -5.86 16.14
CA SER A 57 -1.49 -5.95 14.94
C SER A 57 -1.43 -4.64 14.15
N LEU A 58 -2.56 -3.95 14.03
CA LEU A 58 -2.65 -2.63 13.40
C LEU A 58 -1.87 -1.58 14.21
N SER A 59 -1.98 -1.62 15.55
CA SER A 59 -1.23 -0.71 16.42
C SER A 59 0.28 -0.92 16.30
N ARG A 60 0.74 -2.18 16.27
CA ARG A 60 2.15 -2.51 16.08
C ARG A 60 2.69 -2.04 14.73
N LYS A 61 1.94 -2.24 13.63
CA LYS A 61 2.32 -1.74 12.30
C LYS A 61 2.37 -0.21 12.22
N ILE A 62 1.49 0.49 12.93
CA ILE A 62 1.55 1.94 13.04
C ILE A 62 2.84 2.38 13.76
N GLU A 63 3.23 1.69 14.83
CA GLU A 63 4.47 1.99 15.56
C GLU A 63 5.73 1.70 14.73
N GLU A 64 5.75 0.58 13.99
CA GLU A 64 6.84 0.25 13.07
C GLU A 64 7.01 1.34 12.01
N LEU A 65 5.91 1.75 11.35
CA LEU A 65 5.95 2.83 10.36
C LEU A 65 6.31 4.20 10.94
N LYS A 66 5.99 4.46 12.21
CA LYS A 66 6.41 5.70 12.91
C LYS A 66 7.90 5.72 13.23
N LYS A 67 8.55 4.56 13.40
CA LYS A 67 10.01 4.46 13.61
C LYS A 67 10.82 4.59 12.33
N GLU A 68 10.21 4.26 11.19
CA GLU A 68 10.81 4.36 9.85
C GLU A 68 10.71 5.78 9.26
N LEU A 69 10.07 6.72 9.96
CA LEU A 69 9.78 8.08 9.53
C LEU A 69 10.74 9.09 10.17
#